data_AF-A0A4R2NSS5-F1
#
_entry.id   AF-A0A4R2NSS5-F1
#
_cell.length_a   1.000
_cell.length_b   1.000
_cell.length_c   1.000
_cell.angle_alpha   90.00
_cell.angle_beta   90.00
_cell.angle_gamma   90.00
#
_symmetry.space_group_name_H-M   'P 1'
#
loop_
_entity.id
_entity.type
_entity.pdbx_description
1 polymer ?
#
loop_
_entity_poly.entity_id
_entity_poly.type
_entity_poly.pdbx_seq_one_letter_code
_entity_poly.pdbx_strand_id
1 'polypeptide(L)'
;MKKYVLILFGLSVMLILSGCSNIEKDIVGHWKVKEDDEALIDEGSDIRLNDDMTIEGFEGYKTYKVEEVKDKDYDYLILSGGYDETKRLQIKMKDKDTLSIHEKGTAGNGDKLVRIDD
;
A
#
# COMPACT_ATOMS: atom_id res chain seq x y z
N MET A 1 54.23 3.91 6.17
CA MET A 1 52.98 4.00 6.96
C MET A 1 51.78 4.13 6.00
N LYS A 2 51.41 3.06 5.27
CA LYS A 2 50.35 3.12 4.23
C LYS A 2 49.37 1.92 4.27
N LYS A 3 49.32 1.17 5.38
CA LYS A 3 48.52 -0.07 5.49
C LYS A 3 47.27 0.03 6.39
N TYR A 4 47.07 1.15 7.09
CA TYR A 4 45.97 1.29 8.05
C TYR A 4 44.73 2.04 7.53
N VAL A 5 44.80 2.62 6.32
CA VAL A 5 43.66 3.38 5.75
C VAL A 5 42.58 2.45 5.18
N LEU A 6 42.92 1.20 4.83
CA LEU A 6 41.98 0.24 4.25
C LEU A 6 41.04 -0.41 5.27
N ILE A 7 41.40 -0.42 6.56
CA ILE A 7 40.60 -1.09 7.59
C ILE A 7 39.46 -0.18 8.08
N LEU A 8 39.62 1.15 8.02
CA LEU A 8 38.55 2.10 8.38
C LEU A 8 37.44 2.19 7.33
N PHE A 9 37.71 1.87 6.07
CA PHE A 9 36.69 1.90 5.01
C PHE A 9 35.82 0.63 4.99
N GLY A 10 36.31 -0.48 5.56
CA GLY A 10 35.54 -1.73 5.66
C GLY A 10 34.43 -1.68 6.72
N LEU A 11 34.63 -0.91 7.79
CA LEU A 11 33.63 -0.80 8.87
C LEU A 11 32.48 0.17 8.53
N SER A 12 32.69 1.15 7.65
CA SER A 12 31.66 2.12 7.26
C SER A 12 30.69 1.58 6.20
N VAL A 13 31.08 0.58 5.42
CA VAL A 13 30.21 -0.04 4.39
C VAL A 13 29.25 -1.06 4.99
N MET A 14 29.58 -1.69 6.13
CA MET A 14 28.70 -2.67 6.78
C MET A 14 27.47 -2.04 7.47
N LEU A 15 27.46 -0.72 7.70
CA LEU A 15 26.35 -0.02 8.37
C LEU A 15 25.24 0.47 7.42
N ILE A 16 25.42 0.36 6.11
CA ILE A 16 24.43 0.89 5.13
C ILE A 16 23.40 -0.18 4.70
N LEU A 17 23.64 -1.46 4.98
CA LEU A 17 22.71 -2.54 4.57
C LEU A 17 21.63 -2.87 5.61
N SER A 18 21.63 -2.23 6.77
CA SER A 18 20.66 -2.46 7.84
C SER A 18 19.44 -1.54 7.82
N GLY A 19 19.27 -0.70 6.79
CA GLY A 19 18.16 0.23 6.70
C GLY A 19 17.61 0.32 5.30
N CYS A 20 16.51 -0.39 5.06
CA CYS A 20 15.44 -0.11 4.09
C CYS A 20 14.86 -1.43 3.59
N SER A 21 14.10 -2.12 4.46
CA SER A 21 12.92 -2.84 4.00
C SER A 21 11.88 -1.79 3.57
N ASN A 22 12.19 -1.00 2.54
CA ASN A 22 11.18 -0.28 1.79
C ASN A 22 10.49 -1.39 0.99
N ILE A 23 9.46 -1.99 1.58
CA ILE A 23 8.50 -2.78 0.81
C ILE A 23 8.06 -1.82 -0.29
N GLU A 24 8.47 -2.13 -1.52
CA GLU A 24 8.02 -1.44 -2.71
C GLU A 24 6.49 -1.43 -2.65
N LYS A 25 5.89 -0.23 -2.72
CA LYS A 25 4.46 -0.03 -2.47
C LYS A 25 3.64 -0.44 -3.69
N ASP A 26 3.84 -1.69 -4.12
CA ASP A 26 3.14 -2.27 -5.25
C ASP A 26 1.77 -2.79 -4.80
N ILE A 27 0.75 -1.97 -5.03
CA ILE A 27 -0.64 -2.28 -4.70
C ILE A 27 -1.38 -2.98 -5.86
N VAL A 28 -0.76 -3.08 -7.04
CA VAL A 28 -1.36 -3.77 -8.19
C VAL A 28 -1.54 -5.25 -7.82
N GLY A 29 -2.67 -5.82 -8.21
CA GLY A 29 -2.97 -7.23 -7.97
C GLY A 29 -4.39 -7.48 -7.49
N HIS A 30 -4.60 -8.72 -7.06
CA HIS A 30 -5.86 -9.27 -6.61
C HIS A 30 -5.86 -9.38 -5.08
N TRP A 31 -6.89 -8.87 -4.43
CA TRP A 31 -6.96 -8.69 -2.98
C TRP A 31 -8.30 -9.17 -2.42
N LYS A 32 -8.28 -9.87 -1.28
CA LYS A 32 -9.47 -10.31 -0.54
C LYS A 32 -9.67 -9.53 0.75
N VAL A 33 -10.87 -9.03 1.01
CA VAL A 33 -11.21 -8.39 2.29
C VAL A 33 -11.37 -9.46 3.38
N LYS A 34 -10.67 -9.31 4.52
CA LYS A 34 -10.55 -10.34 5.56
C LYS A 34 -11.06 -9.97 6.96
N GLU A 35 -11.13 -8.69 7.31
CA GLU A 35 -11.58 -8.23 8.64
C GLU A 35 -12.46 -7.00 8.45
N ASP A 36 -13.64 -7.01 9.08
CA ASP A 36 -14.66 -5.96 9.03
C ASP A 36 -15.19 -5.69 10.44
N ASP A 37 -14.80 -4.55 11.02
CA ASP A 37 -15.50 -3.98 12.17
C ASP A 37 -16.32 -2.72 11.78
N GLU A 38 -16.02 -2.08 10.62
CA GLU A 38 -16.69 -0.88 10.04
C GLU A 38 -16.39 -0.74 8.53
N ALA A 39 -16.68 -1.76 7.72
CA ALA A 39 -16.06 -1.85 6.40
C ALA A 39 -16.63 -0.93 5.33
N LEU A 40 -15.70 -0.44 4.50
CA LEU A 40 -16.00 0.27 3.26
C LEU A 40 -16.45 -0.69 2.16
N ILE A 41 -16.13 -1.97 2.32
CA ILE A 41 -16.28 -3.03 1.34
C ILE A 41 -16.68 -4.31 2.07
N ASP A 42 -17.72 -4.97 1.59
CA ASP A 42 -18.24 -6.19 2.22
C ASP A 42 -17.14 -7.24 2.44
N GLU A 43 -17.10 -7.86 3.62
CA GLU A 43 -16.16 -8.93 3.96
C GLU A 43 -16.21 -10.06 2.91
N GLY A 44 -15.03 -10.56 2.52
CA GLY A 44 -14.90 -11.62 1.53
C GLY A 44 -15.03 -11.16 0.09
N SER A 45 -15.27 -9.86 -0.16
CA SER A 45 -15.18 -9.27 -1.49
C SER A 45 -13.77 -9.34 -2.04
N ASP A 46 -13.70 -9.52 -3.35
CA ASP A 46 -12.48 -9.52 -4.13
C ASP A 46 -12.31 -8.16 -4.82
N ILE A 47 -11.11 -7.60 -4.72
CA ILE A 47 -10.73 -6.29 -5.27
C ILE A 47 -9.57 -6.50 -6.21
N ARG A 48 -9.64 -5.88 -7.39
CA ARG A 48 -8.54 -5.89 -8.36
C ARG A 48 -8.11 -4.48 -8.69
N LEU A 49 -6.82 -4.22 -8.49
CA LEU A 49 -6.15 -2.99 -8.90
C LEU A 49 -5.25 -3.35 -10.08
N ASN A 50 -5.64 -2.95 -11.28
CA ASN A 50 -4.96 -3.33 -12.52
C ASN A 50 -3.85 -2.34 -12.90
N ASP A 51 -2.87 -2.80 -13.67
CA ASP A 51 -1.74 -2.00 -14.15
C ASP A 51 -2.16 -0.83 -15.07
N ASP A 52 -3.28 -0.98 -15.77
CA ASP A 52 -3.91 0.03 -16.62
C ASP A 52 -4.71 1.10 -15.84
N MET A 53 -4.61 1.10 -14.51
CA MET A 53 -5.30 2.01 -13.58
C MET A 53 -6.82 1.80 -13.49
N THR A 54 -7.34 0.68 -13.98
CA THR A 54 -8.73 0.26 -13.74
C THR A 54 -8.87 -0.47 -12.40
N ILE A 55 -10.08 -0.46 -11.85
CA ILE A 55 -10.39 -1.11 -10.57
C ILE A 55 -11.66 -1.95 -10.67
N GLU A 56 -11.66 -3.09 -9.99
CA GLU A 56 -12.83 -3.95 -9.79
C GLU A 56 -13.03 -4.22 -8.29
N GLY A 57 -14.26 -4.54 -7.88
CA GLY A 57 -14.59 -4.84 -6.48
C GLY A 57 -14.96 -3.62 -5.62
N PHE A 58 -14.75 -2.39 -6.12
CA PHE A 58 -15.30 -1.17 -5.51
C PHE A 58 -16.57 -0.74 -6.21
N GLU A 59 -17.72 -0.88 -5.55
CA GLU A 59 -19.01 -0.55 -6.16
C GLU A 59 -19.05 0.91 -6.64
N GLY A 60 -19.44 1.07 -7.91
CA GLY A 60 -19.57 2.37 -8.57
C GLY A 60 -18.28 2.91 -9.19
N TYR A 61 -17.08 2.54 -8.70
CA TYR A 61 -15.83 3.11 -9.20
C TYR A 61 -15.23 2.26 -10.34
N LYS A 62 -14.51 2.92 -11.26
CA LYS A 62 -13.96 2.28 -12.48
C LYS A 62 -12.46 2.42 -12.64
N THR A 63 -11.91 3.52 -12.12
CA THR A 63 -10.48 3.81 -12.23
C THR A 63 -9.94 4.28 -10.90
N TYR A 64 -8.63 4.16 -10.73
CA TYR A 64 -7.93 4.66 -9.56
C TYR A 64 -6.66 5.43 -9.92
N LYS A 65 -6.18 6.23 -8.97
CA LYS A 65 -4.85 6.83 -8.98
C LYS A 65 -4.22 6.74 -7.60
N VAL A 66 -2.92 6.49 -7.55
CA VAL A 66 -2.14 6.58 -6.31
C VAL A 66 -1.52 7.96 -6.19
N GLU A 67 -1.76 8.62 -5.06
CA GLU A 67 -1.05 9.83 -4.66
C GLU A 67 -0.08 9.47 -3.52
N GLU A 68 1.19 9.37 -3.87
CA GLU A 68 2.26 9.06 -2.92
C GLU A 68 2.47 10.18 -1.91
N VAL A 69 2.55 9.84 -0.62
CA VAL A 69 2.83 10.79 0.44
C VAL A 69 4.25 10.56 0.96
N LYS A 70 5.14 11.51 0.66
CA LYS A 70 6.51 11.48 1.16
C LYS A 70 6.52 11.55 2.68
N ASP A 71 7.44 10.81 3.29
CA ASP A 71 7.68 10.78 4.75
C ASP A 71 6.49 10.26 5.58
N LYS A 72 5.57 9.54 4.94
CA LYS A 72 4.48 8.80 5.60
C LYS A 72 4.53 7.33 5.23
N ASP A 73 3.98 6.53 6.12
CA ASP A 73 3.83 5.08 5.97
C ASP A 73 2.51 4.69 5.28
N TYR A 74 1.84 5.66 4.64
CA TYR A 74 0.60 5.48 3.89
C TYR A 74 0.64 6.36 2.64
N ASP A 75 -0.16 5.98 1.64
CA ASP A 75 -0.47 6.79 0.46
C ASP A 75 -1.98 7.00 0.35
N TYR A 76 -2.42 7.69 -0.70
CA TYR A 76 -3.85 7.80 -1.01
C TYR A 76 -4.22 7.09 -2.29
N LEU A 77 -5.30 6.31 -2.23
CA LEU A 77 -6.01 5.77 -3.37
C LEU A 77 -7.17 6.70 -3.72
N ILE A 78 -7.12 7.31 -4.89
CA ILE A 78 -8.16 8.20 -5.40
C ILE A 78 -8.98 7.42 -6.42
N LEU A 79 -10.22 7.11 -6.07
CA LEU A 79 -11.17 6.41 -6.91
C LEU A 79 -12.00 7.40 -7.74
N SER A 80 -12.23 7.07 -9.02
CA SER A 80 -12.98 7.91 -9.95
C SER A 80 -13.90 7.09 -10.85
N GLY A 81 -14.82 7.79 -11.53
CA GLY A 81 -15.76 7.18 -12.46
C GLY A 81 -17.02 6.59 -11.82
N GLY A 82 -17.28 6.91 -10.54
CA GLY A 82 -18.44 6.45 -9.76
C GLY A 82 -19.36 7.56 -9.28
N TYR A 83 -20.14 7.26 -8.22
CA TYR A 83 -21.23 8.11 -7.72
C TYR A 83 -20.76 9.49 -7.26
N ASP A 84 -19.62 9.53 -6.56
CA ASP A 84 -18.86 10.76 -6.30
C ASP A 84 -17.77 10.92 -7.35
N GLU A 85 -17.55 12.17 -7.80
CA GLU A 85 -16.54 12.48 -8.82
C GLU A 85 -15.14 12.00 -8.41
N THR A 86 -14.83 12.05 -7.10
CA THR A 86 -13.61 11.47 -6.52
C THR A 86 -13.82 10.99 -5.08
N LYS A 87 -13.52 9.73 -4.79
CA LYS A 87 -13.41 9.21 -3.40
C LYS A 87 -11.94 8.98 -3.05
N ARG A 88 -11.52 9.43 -1.87
CA ARG A 88 -10.11 9.38 -1.45
C ARG A 88 -9.95 8.51 -0.22
N LEU A 89 -9.24 7.40 -0.38
CA LEU A 89 -8.98 6.41 0.66
C LEU A 89 -7.50 6.47 1.06
N GLN A 90 -7.22 6.29 2.33
CA GLN A 90 -5.85 6.10 2.81
C GLN A 90 -5.50 4.63 2.66
N ILE A 91 -4.32 4.34 2.11
CA ILE A 91 -3.84 2.98 1.90
C ILE A 91 -2.48 2.79 2.55
N LYS A 92 -2.26 1.62 3.15
CA LYS A 92 -1.00 1.27 3.82
C LYS A 92 -0.63 -0.19 3.57
N MET A 93 0.50 -0.41 2.91
CA MET A 93 1.14 -1.71 2.83
C MET A 93 1.73 -2.08 4.20
N LYS A 94 1.29 -3.19 4.78
CA LYS A 94 1.86 -3.73 6.03
C LYS A 94 3.05 -4.65 5.72
N ASP A 95 2.87 -5.46 4.68
CA ASP A 95 3.85 -6.37 4.08
C ASP A 95 3.50 -6.52 2.59
N LYS A 96 4.17 -7.44 1.87
CA LYS A 96 3.94 -7.66 0.43
C LYS A 96 2.54 -8.19 0.11
N ASP A 97 1.88 -8.81 1.09
CA ASP A 97 0.66 -9.58 0.89
C ASP A 97 -0.52 -9.01 1.69
N THR A 98 -0.30 -7.93 2.45
CA THR A 98 -1.31 -7.32 3.31
C THR A 98 -1.39 -5.81 3.08
N LEU A 99 -2.56 -5.37 2.64
CA LEU A 99 -2.93 -3.98 2.42
C LEU A 99 -4.00 -3.57 3.44
N SER A 100 -3.91 -2.33 3.94
CA SER A 100 -4.93 -1.74 4.81
C SER A 100 -5.51 -0.51 4.12
N ILE A 101 -6.84 -0.39 4.09
CA ILE A 101 -7.57 0.71 3.45
C ILE A 101 -8.56 1.32 4.43
N HIS A 102 -8.60 2.65 4.57
CA HIS A 102 -9.63 3.31 5.36
C HIS A 102 -9.99 4.70 4.83
N GLU A 103 -11.18 5.18 5.21
CA GLU A 103 -11.60 6.53 4.90
C GLU A 103 -10.82 7.58 5.70
N LYS A 104 -10.55 8.72 5.07
CA LYS A 104 -9.83 9.81 5.73
C LYS A 104 -10.68 10.39 6.85
N GLY A 105 -10.17 10.31 8.08
CA GLY A 105 -10.78 10.94 9.25
C GLY A 105 -11.62 10.01 10.12
N THR A 106 -11.75 8.73 9.75
CA THR A 106 -12.36 7.69 10.57
C THR A 106 -11.31 7.14 11.55
N ALA A 107 -11.66 7.09 12.83
CA ALA A 107 -10.81 6.50 13.87
C ALA A 107 -11.07 4.99 13.91
N GLY A 108 -10.37 4.21 13.07
CA GLY A 108 -10.55 2.76 12.99
C GLY A 108 -9.32 2.06 12.39
N ASN A 109 -9.30 0.73 12.45
CA ASN A 109 -8.20 -0.08 11.92
C ASN A 109 -8.21 -0.23 10.39
N GLY A 110 -9.28 0.23 9.72
CA GLY A 110 -9.47 0.09 8.28
C GLY A 110 -9.71 -1.35 7.84
N ASP A 111 -10.17 -1.50 6.60
CA ASP A 111 -10.36 -2.79 5.96
C ASP A 111 -9.00 -3.40 5.70
N LYS A 112 -8.88 -4.68 6.08
CA LYS A 112 -7.66 -5.46 5.84
C LYS A 112 -7.85 -6.35 4.64
N LEU A 113 -7.01 -6.11 3.64
CA LEU A 113 -6.97 -6.81 2.38
C LEU A 113 -5.76 -7.74 2.35
N VAL A 114 -5.96 -8.96 1.90
CA VAL A 114 -4.89 -9.96 1.72
C VAL A 114 -4.77 -10.32 0.25
N ARG A 115 -3.55 -10.29 -0.27
CA ARG A 115 -3.28 -10.65 -1.67
C ARG A 115 -3.68 -12.09 -1.94
N ILE A 116 -4.38 -12.30 -3.04
CA ILE A 116 -4.69 -13.62 -3.59
C ILE A 116 -3.76 -13.80 -4.78
N ASP A 117 -2.84 -14.76 -4.68
CA ASP A 117 -2.03 -15.16 -5.83
C ASP A 117 -2.93 -15.96 -6.79
N ASP A 118 -3.08 -15.47 -8.02
CA ASP A 118 -3.75 -16.18 -9.13
C ASP A 118 -2.81 -17.22 -9.79
#